data_AF-A0A5B2Z617-F1
#
_entry.id   AF-A0A5B2Z617-F1
#
_cell.length_a   1.000
_cell.length_b   1.000
_cell.length_c   1.000
_cell.angle_alpha   90.00
_cell.angle_beta   90.00
_cell.angle_gamma   90.00
#
_symmetry.space_group_name_H-M   'P 1'
#
loop_
_entity.id
_entity.type
_entity.pdbx_description
1 polymer ?
#
loop_
_entity_poly.entity_id
_entity_poly.type
_entity_poly.pdbx_seq_one_letter_code
_entity_poly.pdbx_strand_id
1 'polypeptide(L)'
;MLKSGEWLSIAIVGLVFLFVVTSIGFFNFLIGPNGSGPSTTVEPSSAYIQVIFISLAPAVALSFFLRVLSEGSKLSTIFVLTSGIILIFGMIYISNLIPKINEVELPWWIYNSPWIFSGFGILLLGIGYLNFRRVSSRSVDTLHK
;
A
#
# COMPACT_ATOMS: atom_id res chain seq x y z
N MET A 1 6.36 15.86 21.03
CA MET A 1 5.09 15.22 20.62
C MET A 1 5.06 15.15 19.11
N LEU A 2 4.59 14.05 18.53
CA LEU A 2 4.46 13.91 17.07
C LEU A 2 3.41 14.89 16.55
N LYS A 3 3.69 15.51 15.39
CA LYS A 3 2.76 16.40 14.69
C LYS A 3 1.64 15.60 14.01
N SER A 4 0.52 16.25 13.70
CA SER A 4 -0.62 15.61 13.03
C SER A 4 -0.23 14.91 11.72
N GLY A 5 0.66 15.53 10.93
CA GLY A 5 1.20 14.90 9.71
C GLY A 5 2.09 13.68 9.96
N GLU A 6 2.72 13.56 11.12
CA GLU A 6 3.55 12.39 11.45
C GLU A 6 2.65 11.21 11.88
N TRP A 7 1.65 11.46 12.72
CA TRP A 7 0.62 10.46 13.04
C TRP A 7 -0.09 9.94 11.79
N LEU A 8 -0.48 10.84 10.89
CA LEU A 8 -1.12 10.48 9.63
C LEU A 8 -0.20 9.60 8.75
N SER A 9 1.09 9.92 8.69
CA SER A 9 2.06 9.11 7.93
C SER A 9 2.27 7.71 8.51
N ILE A 10 2.25 7.57 9.84
CA ILE A 10 2.32 6.27 10.52
C ILE A 10 1.07 5.44 10.19
N ALA A 11 -0.12 6.06 10.20
CA ALA A 11 -1.35 5.38 9.82
C ALA A 11 -1.31 4.87 8.37
N ILE A 12 -0.76 5.66 7.44
CA ILE A 12 -0.60 5.25 6.04
C ILE A 12 0.31 4.02 5.94
N VAL A 13 1.46 4.02 6.63
CA VAL A 13 2.36 2.85 6.65
C VAL A 13 1.64 1.62 7.19
N GLY A 14 0.92 1.76 8.31
CA GLY A 14 0.19 0.67 8.93
C GLY A 14 -0.89 0.08 8.02
N LEU A 15 -1.67 0.93 7.35
CA LEU A 15 -2.71 0.50 6.42
C LEU A 15 -2.13 -0.17 5.16
N VAL A 16 -1.02 0.34 4.61
CA VAL A 16 -0.34 -0.31 3.47
C VAL A 16 0.24 -1.65 3.88
N PHE A 17 0.86 -1.73 5.06
CA PHE A 17 1.38 -3.00 5.57
C PHE A 17 0.26 -4.01 5.80
N LEU A 18 -0.85 -3.58 6.42
CA LEU A 18 -2.04 -4.39 6.60
C LEU A 18 -2.56 -4.92 5.26
N PHE A 19 -2.65 -4.06 4.25
CA PHE A 19 -3.08 -4.46 2.90
C PHE A 19 -2.19 -5.56 2.32
N VAL A 20 -0.87 -5.40 2.37
CA VAL A 20 0.07 -6.39 1.84
C VAL A 20 -0.06 -7.73 2.57
N VAL A 21 -0.06 -7.72 3.89
CA VAL A 21 -0.15 -8.96 4.69
C VAL A 21 -1.48 -9.69 4.46
N THR A 22 -2.59 -8.95 4.47
CA THR A 22 -3.92 -9.54 4.23
C THR A 22 -4.07 -10.04 2.80
N SER A 23 -3.49 -9.36 1.82
CA SER A 23 -3.48 -9.82 0.43
C SER A 23 -2.65 -11.08 0.26
N ILE A 24 -1.47 -11.16 0.88
CA ILE A 24 -0.67 -12.40 0.91
C ILE A 24 -1.47 -13.54 1.55
N GLY A 25 -2.14 -13.29 2.66
CA GLY A 25 -3.03 -14.26 3.30
C GLY A 25 -4.15 -14.72 2.38
N PHE A 26 -4.79 -13.78 1.68
CA PHE A 26 -5.85 -14.06 0.71
C PHE A 26 -5.37 -14.95 -0.44
N PHE A 27 -4.26 -14.63 -1.10
CA PHE A 27 -3.74 -15.45 -2.20
C PHE A 27 -3.24 -16.82 -1.72
N ASN A 28 -2.63 -16.92 -0.54
CA ASN A 28 -2.27 -18.21 0.04
C ASN A 28 -3.49 -19.06 0.39
N PHE A 29 -4.58 -18.43 0.87
CA PHE A 29 -5.84 -19.12 1.10
C PHE A 29 -6.43 -19.69 -0.20
N LEU A 30 -6.34 -18.94 -1.31
CA LEU A 30 -6.76 -19.43 -2.63
C LEU A 30 -5.89 -20.57 -3.18
N ILE A 31 -4.59 -20.58 -2.86
CA ILE A 31 -3.71 -21.72 -3.20
C ILE A 31 -4.15 -22.97 -2.41
N GLY A 32 -4.48 -22.79 -1.12
CA GLY A 32 -4.90 -23.87 -0.25
C GLY A 32 -3.78 -24.87 0.12
N PRO A 33 -4.08 -25.87 0.97
CA PRO A 33 -3.11 -26.90 1.35
C PRO A 33 -2.67 -27.71 0.13
N ASN A 34 -1.36 -27.89 -0.07
CA ASN A 34 -0.80 -28.64 -1.21
C ASN A 34 -1.25 -28.15 -2.61
N GLY A 35 -1.76 -26.91 -2.73
CA GLY A 35 -2.25 -26.38 -4.00
C GLY A 35 -3.64 -26.90 -4.42
N SER A 36 -4.37 -27.57 -3.53
CA SER A 36 -5.70 -28.14 -3.81
C SER A 36 -6.84 -27.12 -3.72
N GLY A 37 -6.54 -25.82 -3.58
CA GLY A 37 -7.54 -24.78 -3.39
C GLY A 37 -8.16 -24.75 -1.99
N PRO A 38 -9.06 -23.78 -1.73
CA PRO A 38 -9.69 -23.59 -0.44
C PRO A 38 -10.72 -24.70 -0.13
N SER A 39 -10.83 -25.09 1.15
CA SER A 39 -11.81 -26.07 1.63
C SER A 39 -13.26 -25.56 1.63
N THR A 40 -13.45 -24.28 1.37
CA THR A 40 -14.74 -23.58 1.33
C THR A 40 -14.88 -22.82 0.03
N THR A 41 -16.08 -22.81 -0.54
CA THR A 41 -16.41 -21.96 -1.70
C THR A 41 -16.42 -20.51 -1.28
N VAL A 42 -15.48 -19.72 -1.80
CA VAL A 42 -15.39 -18.28 -1.59
C VAL A 42 -15.36 -17.61 -2.95
N GLU A 43 -16.18 -16.59 -3.14
CA GLU A 43 -16.11 -15.73 -4.32
C GLU A 43 -14.90 -14.79 -4.19
N PRO A 44 -13.83 -14.95 -5.00
CA PRO A 44 -12.58 -14.22 -4.80
C PRO A 44 -12.76 -12.70 -4.95
N SER A 45 -13.69 -12.28 -5.81
CA SER A 45 -13.92 -10.86 -6.09
C SER A 45 -14.38 -10.09 -4.87
N SER A 46 -15.49 -10.53 -4.26
CA SER A 46 -16.12 -9.82 -3.15
C SER A 46 -15.22 -9.83 -1.91
N ALA A 47 -14.54 -10.95 -1.66
CA ALA A 47 -13.57 -11.06 -0.56
C ALA A 47 -12.36 -10.12 -0.75
N TYR A 48 -11.77 -10.05 -1.95
CA TYR A 48 -10.60 -9.19 -2.16
C TYR A 48 -10.95 -7.70 -2.20
N ILE A 49 -12.16 -7.35 -2.66
CA ILE A 49 -12.68 -5.98 -2.53
C ILE A 49 -12.72 -5.54 -1.06
N GLN A 50 -13.17 -6.41 -0.14
CA GLN A 50 -13.19 -6.08 1.29
C GLN A 50 -11.78 -5.79 1.83
N VAL A 51 -10.78 -6.57 1.40
CA VAL A 51 -9.36 -6.35 1.74
C VAL A 51 -8.90 -4.96 1.29
N ILE A 52 -9.28 -4.51 0.10
CA ILE A 52 -8.94 -3.18 -0.42
C ILE A 52 -9.58 -2.08 0.43
N PHE A 53 -10.86 -2.20 0.75
CA PHE A 53 -11.60 -1.16 1.47
C PHE A 53 -11.23 -1.02 2.94
N ILE A 54 -10.83 -2.10 3.62
CA ILE A 54 -10.38 -2.04 5.01
C ILE A 54 -8.98 -1.40 5.15
N SER A 55 -8.19 -1.33 4.06
CA SER A 55 -6.77 -1.01 4.15
C SER A 55 -6.25 -0.05 3.07
N LEU A 56 -6.09 -0.49 1.82
CA LEU A 56 -5.44 0.31 0.78
C LEU A 56 -6.23 1.58 0.42
N ALA A 57 -7.56 1.48 0.28
CA ALA A 57 -8.41 2.62 -0.05
C ALA A 57 -8.26 3.77 0.98
N PRO A 58 -8.39 3.54 2.30
CA PRO A 58 -8.14 4.59 3.28
C PRO A 58 -6.68 5.05 3.28
N ALA A 59 -5.69 4.18 3.07
CA ALA A 59 -4.28 4.58 2.99
C ALA A 59 -4.03 5.61 1.88
N VAL A 60 -4.55 5.34 0.68
CA VAL A 60 -4.44 6.23 -0.46
C VAL A 60 -5.16 7.54 -0.18
N ALA A 61 -6.39 7.51 0.35
CA ALA A 61 -7.13 8.72 0.70
C ALA A 61 -6.35 9.60 1.69
N LEU A 62 -5.83 9.02 2.78
CA LEU A 62 -5.03 9.74 3.78
C LEU A 62 -3.75 10.34 3.20
N SER A 63 -3.13 9.67 2.22
CA SER A 63 -1.90 10.17 1.57
C SER A 63 -2.10 11.50 0.83
N PHE A 64 -3.30 11.76 0.29
CA PHE A 64 -3.63 13.05 -0.32
C PHE A 64 -3.76 14.16 0.72
N PHE A 65 -4.39 13.90 1.87
CA PHE A 65 -4.52 14.87 2.96
C PHE A 65 -3.19 15.19 3.64
N LEU A 66 -2.26 14.24 3.63
CA LEU A 66 -0.94 14.42 4.19
C LEU A 66 -0.18 15.60 3.57
N ARG A 67 -0.40 15.87 2.29
CA ARG A 67 0.23 17.00 1.59
C ARG A 67 -0.15 18.36 2.18
N VAL A 68 -1.32 18.45 2.83
CA VAL A 68 -1.81 19.64 3.54
C VAL A 68 -1.30 19.65 4.99
N LEU A 69 -1.23 18.49 5.64
CA LEU A 69 -0.98 18.35 7.09
C LEU A 69 0.48 18.07 7.49
N SER A 70 1.35 17.72 6.54
CA SER A 70 2.74 17.31 6.80
C SER A 70 3.60 18.40 7.45
N GLU A 71 3.21 19.68 7.32
CA GLU A 71 3.97 20.87 7.79
C GLU A 71 5.44 20.91 7.34
N GLY A 72 5.87 20.04 6.44
CA GLY A 72 7.26 19.87 6.05
C GLY A 72 8.08 18.96 6.99
N SER A 73 7.47 17.98 7.65
CA SER A 73 8.21 16.98 8.45
C SER A 73 9.01 16.00 7.56
N LYS A 74 10.30 15.83 7.87
CA LYS A 74 11.17 14.80 7.26
C LYS A 74 10.69 13.39 7.59
N LEU A 75 10.22 13.16 8.82
CA LEU A 75 9.70 11.85 9.25
C LEU A 75 8.46 11.46 8.45
N SER A 76 7.52 12.39 8.32
CA SER A 76 6.29 12.18 7.54
C SER A 76 6.59 11.79 6.08
N THR A 77 7.61 12.43 5.51
CA THR A 77 8.10 12.14 4.16
C THR A 77 8.67 10.73 4.04
N ILE A 78 9.55 10.35 4.96
CA ILE A 78 10.20 9.02 4.96
C ILE A 78 9.14 7.92 5.06
N PHE A 79 8.17 8.04 5.96
CA PHE A 79 7.13 7.03 6.14
C PHE A 79 6.28 6.82 4.88
N VAL A 80 5.94 7.87 4.14
CA VAL A 80 5.18 7.72 2.89
C VAL A 80 6.02 7.03 1.81
N LEU A 81 7.30 7.40 1.69
CA LEU A 81 8.21 6.74 0.76
C LEU A 81 8.32 5.25 1.11
N THR A 82 8.53 4.92 2.38
CA THR A 82 8.56 3.54 2.87
C THR A 82 7.27 2.79 2.56
N SER A 83 6.11 3.44 2.71
CA SER A 83 4.82 2.84 2.34
C SER A 83 4.75 2.47 0.87
N GLY A 84 5.18 3.36 -0.03
CA GLY A 84 5.24 3.09 -1.47
C GLY A 84 6.15 1.90 -1.80
N ILE A 85 7.31 1.82 -1.16
CA ILE A 85 8.25 0.69 -1.30
C ILE A 85 7.59 -0.62 -0.84
N ILE A 86 7.01 -0.64 0.36
CA ILE A 86 6.35 -1.83 0.92
C ILE A 86 5.25 -2.32 -0.02
N LEU A 87 4.45 -1.41 -0.56
CA LEU A 87 3.37 -1.76 -1.48
C LEU A 87 3.91 -2.42 -2.76
N ILE A 88 4.93 -1.83 -3.38
CA ILE A 88 5.53 -2.36 -4.62
C ILE A 88 6.10 -3.77 -4.38
N PHE A 89 6.95 -3.95 -3.36
CA PHE A 89 7.55 -5.25 -3.08
C PHE A 89 6.54 -6.29 -2.64
N GLY A 90 5.53 -5.89 -1.85
CA GLY A 90 4.42 -6.76 -1.47
C GLY A 90 3.64 -7.27 -2.68
N MET A 91 3.35 -6.39 -3.65
CA MET A 91 2.66 -6.78 -4.87
C MET A 91 3.54 -7.65 -5.78
N ILE A 92 4.84 -7.37 -5.91
CA ILE A 92 5.78 -8.26 -6.60
C ILE A 92 5.80 -9.64 -5.97
N TYR A 93 5.74 -9.74 -4.64
CA TYR A 93 5.66 -11.04 -3.99
C TYR A 93 4.36 -11.78 -4.34
N ILE A 94 3.22 -11.08 -4.33
CA ILE A 94 1.92 -11.64 -4.69
C ILE A 94 1.86 -12.08 -6.16
N SER A 95 2.50 -11.37 -7.10
CA SER A 95 2.53 -11.80 -8.50
C SER A 95 3.19 -13.17 -8.68
N ASN A 96 4.09 -13.57 -7.77
CA ASN A 96 4.67 -14.92 -7.73
C ASN A 96 3.75 -15.97 -7.09
N LEU A 97 2.71 -15.56 -6.37
CA LEU A 97 1.70 -16.46 -5.79
C LEU A 97 0.60 -16.80 -6.80
N ILE A 98 0.21 -15.85 -7.65
CA ILE A 98 -0.90 -16.03 -8.61
C ILE A 98 -0.74 -17.29 -9.48
N PRO A 99 0.42 -17.61 -10.08
CA PRO A 99 0.60 -18.81 -10.90
C PRO A 99 0.47 -20.13 -10.13
N LYS A 100 0.42 -20.10 -8.80
CA LYS A 100 0.27 -21.29 -7.95
C LYS A 100 -1.19 -21.65 -7.68
N ILE A 101 -2.13 -20.82 -8.13
CA ILE A 101 -3.57 -21.03 -7.99
C ILE A 101 -4.04 -21.83 -9.20
N ASN A 102 -4.33 -23.12 -9.00
CA ASN A 102 -4.74 -24.03 -10.08
C ASN A 102 -6.25 -24.32 -10.07
N GLU A 103 -6.88 -24.27 -8.89
CA GLU A 103 -8.24 -24.78 -8.68
C GLU A 103 -9.32 -23.68 -8.69
N VAL A 104 -8.92 -22.40 -8.70
CA VAL A 104 -9.83 -21.26 -8.63
C VAL A 104 -9.61 -20.36 -9.83
N GLU A 105 -10.65 -20.20 -10.66
CA GLU A 105 -10.61 -19.22 -11.74
C GLU A 105 -10.63 -17.79 -11.19
N LEU A 106 -9.56 -17.04 -11.47
CA LEU A 106 -9.45 -15.65 -11.06
C LEU A 106 -10.07 -14.73 -12.12
N PRO A 107 -10.95 -13.81 -11.71
CA PRO A 107 -11.35 -12.67 -12.52
C PRO A 107 -10.14 -11.88 -13.00
N TRP A 108 -10.22 -11.33 -14.21
CA TRP A 108 -9.14 -10.57 -14.85
C TRP A 108 -8.54 -9.47 -13.95
N TRP A 109 -9.39 -8.75 -13.21
CA TRP A 109 -8.93 -7.65 -12.37
C TRP A 109 -8.14 -8.13 -11.14
N ILE A 110 -8.45 -9.31 -10.58
CA ILE A 110 -7.70 -9.91 -9.46
C ILE A 110 -6.35 -10.42 -9.97
N TYR A 111 -6.36 -11.09 -11.12
CA TYR A 111 -5.14 -11.56 -11.78
C TYR A 111 -4.15 -10.41 -12.04
N ASN A 112 -4.66 -9.25 -12.47
CA ASN A 112 -3.83 -8.06 -12.73
C ASN A 112 -3.64 -7.15 -11.51
N SER A 113 -4.21 -7.50 -10.35
CA SER A 113 -4.18 -6.65 -9.17
C SER A 113 -2.77 -6.29 -8.68
N PRO A 114 -1.74 -7.16 -8.74
CA PRO A 114 -0.39 -6.77 -8.34
C PRO A 114 0.16 -5.59 -9.14
N TRP A 115 -0.11 -5.56 -10.45
CA TRP A 115 0.34 -4.47 -11.32
C TRP A 115 -0.41 -3.17 -11.02
N ILE A 116 -1.73 -3.26 -10.84
CA ILE A 116 -2.58 -2.10 -10.50
C ILE A 116 -2.12 -1.47 -9.18
N PHE A 117 -1.93 -2.27 -8.14
CA PHE A 117 -1.55 -1.78 -6.82
C PHE A 117 -0.08 -1.38 -6.72
N SER A 118 0.80 -1.97 -7.52
CA SER A 118 2.16 -1.44 -7.69
C SER A 118 2.15 -0.01 -8.26
N GLY A 119 1.21 0.28 -9.17
CA GLY A 119 0.97 1.65 -9.66
C GLY A 119 0.62 2.63 -8.53
N PHE A 120 -0.21 2.23 -7.57
CA PHE A 120 -0.47 3.02 -6.36
C PHE A 120 0.77 3.16 -5.47
N GLY A 121 1.64 2.15 -5.41
CA GLY A 121 2.93 2.26 -4.74
C GLY A 121 3.83 3.34 -5.34
N ILE A 122 3.89 3.41 -6.67
CA ILE A 122 4.61 4.47 -7.40
C ILE A 122 3.97 5.84 -7.09
N LEU A 123 2.65 5.93 -7.03
CA LEU A 123 1.93 7.15 -6.66
C LEU A 123 2.33 7.61 -5.24
N LEU A 124 2.38 6.71 -4.27
CA LEU A 124 2.84 7.03 -2.91
C LEU A 124 4.30 7.51 -2.90
N LEU A 125 5.18 6.88 -3.68
CA LEU A 125 6.56 7.36 -3.85
C LEU A 125 6.60 8.78 -4.41
N GLY A 126 5.75 9.08 -5.42
CA GLY A 126 5.62 10.42 -5.98
C GLY A 126 5.17 11.45 -4.94
N ILE A 127 4.15 11.14 -4.14
CA ILE A 127 3.70 12.01 -3.05
C ILE A 127 4.82 12.24 -2.02
N GLY A 128 5.50 11.17 -1.61
CA GLY A 128 6.64 11.24 -0.69
C GLY A 128 7.76 12.12 -1.26
N TYR A 129 8.14 11.93 -2.51
CA TYR A 129 9.19 12.72 -3.16
C TYR A 129 8.84 14.21 -3.26
N LEU A 130 7.59 14.53 -3.62
CA LEU A 130 7.10 15.91 -3.66
C LEU A 130 7.14 16.57 -2.27
N ASN A 131 6.83 15.81 -1.21
CA ASN A 131 6.95 16.29 0.15
C ASN A 131 8.42 16.52 0.53
N PHE A 132 9.33 15.58 0.21
CA PHE A 132 10.77 15.70 0.44
C PHE A 132 11.34 17.00 -0.12
N ARG A 133 11.01 17.31 -1.38
CA ARG A 133 11.48 18.52 -2.06
C ARG A 133 11.04 19.79 -1.32
N ARG A 134 9.82 19.84 -0.79
CA ARG A 134 9.32 20.98 -0.02
C ARG A 134 10.03 21.15 1.32
N VAL A 135 10.30 20.05 2.01
CA VAL A 135 11.05 20.09 3.27
C VAL A 135 12.44 20.67 3.03
N SER A 136 13.13 20.19 1.98
CA SER A 136 14.46 20.68 1.61
C SER A 136 14.47 22.17 1.26
N SER A 137 13.44 22.67 0.58
CA SER A 137 13.35 24.11 0.25
C SER A 137 13.23 24.98 1.49
N ARG A 138 12.36 24.61 2.46
CA ARG A 138 12.17 25.39 3.70
C ARG A 138 13.42 25.43 4.58
N SER A 139 14.24 24.38 4.56
CA SER A 139 15.50 24.39 5.32
C SER A 139 16.54 25.36 4.74
N VAL A 140 16.45 25.72 3.45
CA VAL A 140 17.36 26.71 2.84
C VAL A 140 16.93 28.13 3.21
N ASP A 141 15.63 28.42 3.18
CA ASP A 141 15.10 29.76 3.52
C ASP A 141 15.35 30.15 4.99
N THR A 142 15.48 29.17 5.88
CA THR A 142 15.76 29.40 7.31
C THR A 142 17.24 29.65 7.61
N LEU A 143 18.15 29.33 6.69
CA LEU A 143 19.59 29.61 6.83
C LEU A 143 19.97 31.01 6.32
N HIS A 144 19.09 31.68 5.57
CA HIS A 144 19.29 33.03 5.03
C HIS A 144 18.61 34.14 5.86
N LYS A 145 18.11 33.82 7.06
CA LYS A 145 17.63 34.78 8.06
C LYS A 145 18.51 34.75 9.29
#